data_AF-A0A7S2IQE3-F1
#
_entry.id   AF-A0A7S2IQE3-F1
#
_cell.length_a   1.000
_cell.length_b   1.000
_cell.length_c   1.000
_cell.angle_alpha   90.00
_cell.angle_beta   90.00
_cell.angle_gamma   90.00
#
_symmetry.space_group_name_H-M   'P 1'
#
loop_
_entity.id
_entity.type
_entity.pdbx_description
1 polymer ?
#
loop_
_entity_poly.entity_id
_entity_poly.type
_entity_poly.pdbx_seq_one_letter_code
_entity_poly.pdbx_strand_id
1 'polypeptide(L)'
;QMNWLARSGPWMAHPNSAARLAWDLLSLVFILVESALLPVVMCFDLAIAPEAHTVSTIFFTMDVFASLNTGYFEGCMLVMRRSWVVRHYMRTWMTLDVISTVPWEFLVERLSSEAVVADGGTGSEATMLRIVKLGKLVRVLRLLRLAKIN
;
A
#
# COMPACT_ATOMS: atom_id res chain seq x y z
N GLN A 1 28.93 -2.05 22.95
CA GLN A 1 28.85 -3.22 22.04
C GLN A 1 27.69 -3.15 21.02
N MET A 2 27.27 -1.96 20.52
CA MET A 2 26.04 -1.81 19.71
C MET A 2 26.27 -1.59 18.19
N ASN A 3 27.50 -1.73 17.70
CA ASN A 3 27.85 -1.31 16.32
C ASN A 3 27.39 -2.31 15.23
N TRP A 4 26.79 -3.44 15.59
CA TRP A 4 26.42 -4.50 14.63
C TRP A 4 25.02 -4.32 14.02
N LEU A 5 24.15 -3.50 14.63
CA LEU A 5 22.85 -3.13 14.05
C LEU A 5 22.97 -2.05 12.97
N ALA A 6 24.06 -1.27 12.97
CA ALA A 6 24.33 -0.17 12.06
C ALA A 6 25.05 -0.57 10.76
N ARG A 7 25.43 -1.85 10.59
CA ARG A 7 25.98 -2.32 9.31
C ARG A 7 24.86 -2.35 8.26
N SER A 8 24.74 -1.24 7.54
CA SER A 8 23.90 -1.13 6.36
C SER A 8 24.55 -1.87 5.20
N GLY A 9 23.79 -2.76 4.55
CA GLY A 9 24.13 -3.22 3.21
C GLY A 9 23.98 -2.05 2.23
N PRO A 10 24.60 -2.11 1.03
CA PRO A 10 24.67 -0.98 0.09
C PRO A 10 23.31 -0.46 -0.41
N TRP A 11 22.23 -1.18 -0.13
CA TRP A 11 20.87 -0.89 -0.62
C TRP A 11 19.90 -0.43 0.47
N MET A 12 20.38 -0.09 1.66
CA MET A 12 19.51 0.33 2.77
C MET A 12 19.50 1.83 2.97
N ALA A 13 18.31 2.41 2.87
CA ALA A 13 18.07 3.83 3.06
C ALA A 13 17.94 4.14 4.55
N HIS A 14 18.63 5.18 5.01
CA HIS A 14 18.48 5.67 6.36
C HIS A 14 17.09 6.30 6.54
N PRO A 15 16.33 5.94 7.59
CA PRO A 15 14.98 6.46 7.81
C PRO A 15 14.92 7.99 7.93
N ASN A 16 15.94 8.60 8.54
CA ASN A 16 16.04 10.06 8.69
C ASN A 16 16.71 10.77 7.49
N SER A 17 16.73 10.16 6.31
CA SER A 17 17.29 10.82 5.12
C SER A 17 16.25 11.76 4.49
N ALA A 18 16.67 12.95 4.04
CA ALA A 18 15.79 13.89 3.36
C ALA A 18 15.14 13.27 2.10
N ALA A 19 15.85 12.36 1.41
CA ALA A 19 15.31 11.60 0.30
C ALA A 19 14.16 10.67 0.72
N ARG A 20 14.27 10.00 1.88
CA ARG A 20 13.20 9.16 2.40
C ARG A 20 11.99 10.01 2.81
N LEU A 21 12.23 11.13 3.48
CA LEU A 21 11.17 12.07 3.83
C LEU A 21 10.43 12.59 2.58
N ALA A 22 11.17 12.97 1.52
CA ALA A 22 10.57 13.40 0.26
C ALA A 22 9.74 12.28 -0.40
N TRP A 23 10.22 11.03 -0.37
CA TRP A 23 9.47 9.88 -0.86
C TRP A 23 8.19 9.63 -0.06
N ASP A 24 8.27 9.71 1.27
CA ASP A 24 7.13 9.55 2.17
C ASP A 24 6.10 10.68 2.01
N LEU A 25 6.55 11.91 1.74
CA LEU A 25 5.67 13.03 1.40
C LEU A 25 5.01 12.86 0.03
N LEU A 26 5.75 12.34 -0.96
CA LEU A 26 5.21 12.05 -2.27
C LEU A 26 4.13 10.95 -2.17
N SER A 27 4.42 9.86 -1.46
CA SER A 27 3.46 8.77 -1.27
C SER A 27 2.23 9.22 -0.48
N LEU A 28 2.41 10.09 0.52
CA LEU A 28 1.32 10.77 1.24
C LEU A 28 0.38 11.52 0.29
N VAL A 29 0.91 12.33 -0.63
CA VAL A 29 0.10 13.07 -1.61
C VAL A 29 -0.70 12.11 -2.50
N PHE A 30 -0.06 11.05 -2.99
CA PHE A 30 -0.75 10.02 -3.79
C PHE A 30 -1.88 9.34 -3.02
N ILE A 31 -1.66 8.97 -1.76
CA ILE A 31 -2.69 8.36 -0.89
C ILE A 31 -3.87 9.31 -0.70
N LEU A 32 -3.60 10.60 -0.44
CA LEU A 32 -4.65 11.60 -0.23
C LEU A 32 -5.49 11.80 -1.49
N VAL A 33 -4.85 11.96 -2.65
CA VAL A 33 -5.52 12.10 -3.94
C VAL A 33 -6.38 10.88 -4.24
N GLU A 34 -5.85 9.67 -4.10
CA GLU A 34 -6.61 8.46 -4.36
C GLU A 34 -7.76 8.28 -3.36
N SER A 35 -7.55 8.58 -2.07
CA SER A 35 -8.59 8.49 -1.05
C SER A 35 -9.76 9.45 -1.28
N ALA A 36 -9.51 10.62 -1.87
CA ALA A 36 -10.55 11.58 -2.24
C ALA A 36 -11.22 11.24 -3.57
N LEU A 37 -10.47 10.67 -4.53
CA LEU A 37 -11.01 10.24 -5.82
C LEU A 37 -11.92 9.02 -5.72
N LEU A 38 -11.58 8.06 -4.85
CA LEU A 38 -12.37 6.83 -4.66
C LEU A 38 -13.86 7.09 -4.40
N PRO A 39 -14.28 7.93 -3.43
CA PRO A 39 -15.70 8.21 -3.20
C PRO A 39 -16.35 8.97 -4.36
N VAL A 40 -15.63 9.88 -5.03
CA VAL A 40 -16.15 10.62 -6.20
C VAL A 40 -16.47 9.65 -7.34
N VAL A 41 -15.54 8.75 -7.63
CA VAL A 41 -15.69 7.71 -8.65
C VAL A 41 -16.87 6.79 -8.34
N MET A 42 -17.12 6.51 -7.06
CA MET A 42 -18.23 5.68 -6.61
C MET A 42 -19.58 6.38 -6.68
N CYS A 43 -19.64 7.67 -6.32
CA CYS A 43 -20.89 8.42 -6.31
C CYS A 43 -21.36 8.79 -7.71
N PHE A 44 -20.44 9.04 -8.63
CA PHE A 44 -20.74 9.50 -9.98
C PHE A 44 -20.49 8.46 -11.07
N ASP A 45 -20.14 7.22 -10.69
CA ASP A 45 -19.79 6.12 -11.61
C ASP A 45 -18.80 6.55 -12.72
N LEU A 46 -17.83 7.39 -12.35
CA LEU A 46 -16.82 7.88 -13.29
C LEU A 46 -15.91 6.73 -13.71
N ALA A 47 -15.87 6.45 -15.02
CA ALA A 47 -14.88 5.54 -15.58
C ALA A 47 -13.48 6.17 -15.50
N ILE A 48 -12.64 5.67 -14.61
CA ILE A 48 -11.22 5.99 -14.62
C ILE A 48 -10.54 5.15 -15.70
N ALA A 49 -9.61 5.74 -16.45
CA ALA A 49 -8.80 4.99 -17.39
C ALA A 49 -8.08 3.82 -16.69
N PRO A 50 -8.12 2.59 -17.24
CA PRO A 50 -7.46 1.42 -16.64
C PRO A 50 -5.94 1.61 -16.48
N GLU A 51 -5.35 2.49 -17.29
CA GLU A 51 -3.95 2.90 -17.19
C GLU A 51 -3.65 3.60 -15.85
N ALA A 52 -4.53 4.49 -15.38
CA ALA A 52 -4.32 5.24 -14.13
C ALA A 52 -4.35 4.33 -12.90
N HIS A 53 -5.18 3.28 -12.93
CA HIS A 53 -5.18 2.23 -11.91
C HIS A 53 -3.87 1.44 -11.92
N THR A 54 -3.36 1.12 -13.11
CA THR A 54 -2.10 0.39 -13.28
C THR A 54 -0.92 1.19 -12.76
N VAL A 55 -0.84 2.48 -13.12
CA VAL A 55 0.21 3.40 -12.64
C VAL A 55 0.18 3.52 -11.12
N SER A 56 -1.00 3.72 -10.53
CA SER A 56 -1.15 3.79 -9.07
C SER A 56 -0.68 2.49 -8.39
N THR A 57 -1.10 1.34 -8.91
CA THR A 57 -0.67 0.02 -8.39
C THR A 57 0.85 -0.15 -8.47
N ILE A 58 1.47 0.23 -9.59
CA ILE A 58 2.92 0.17 -9.76
C ILE A 58 3.63 1.10 -8.75
N PHE A 59 3.14 2.33 -8.57
CA PHE A 59 3.69 3.28 -7.61
C PHE A 59 3.63 2.75 -6.18
N PHE A 60 2.47 2.25 -5.74
CA PHE A 60 2.33 1.69 -4.39
C PHE A 60 3.12 0.39 -4.19
N THR A 61 3.29 -0.40 -5.25
CA THR A 61 4.18 -1.56 -5.22
C THR A 61 5.63 -1.13 -4.98
N MET A 62 6.09 -0.10 -5.69
CA MET A 62 7.43 0.47 -5.46
C MET A 62 7.58 1.05 -4.06
N ASP A 63 6.54 1.69 -3.51
CA ASP A 63 6.54 2.20 -2.14
C ASP A 63 6.75 1.09 -1.09
N VAL A 64 6.14 -0.08 -1.31
CA VAL A 64 6.37 -1.28 -0.48
C VAL A 64 7.83 -1.72 -0.56
N PHE A 65 8.39 -1.83 -1.77
CA PHE A 65 9.80 -2.18 -1.94
C PHE A 65 10.75 -1.17 -1.30
N ALA A 66 10.47 0.13 -1.44
CA ALA A 66 11.22 1.19 -0.78
C ALA A 66 11.15 1.04 0.76
N SER A 67 9.98 0.70 1.28
CA SER A 67 9.77 0.51 2.72
C SER A 67 10.44 -0.77 3.27
N LEU A 68 10.60 -1.82 2.47
CA LEU A 68 11.42 -3.01 2.82
C LEU A 68 12.92 -2.73 2.86
N ASN A 69 13.36 -1.69 2.13
CA ASN A 69 14.75 -1.24 2.06
C ASN A 69 15.07 -0.12 3.07
N THR A 70 14.09 0.35 3.84
CA THR A 70 14.26 1.44 4.81
C THR A 70 14.25 0.88 6.22
N GLY A 71 15.24 1.25 7.04
CA GLY A 71 15.28 0.80 8.44
C GLY A 71 14.23 1.48 9.30
N TYR A 72 14.05 0.98 10.52
CA TYR A 72 13.08 1.51 11.47
C TYR A 72 13.73 1.77 12.83
N PHE A 73 13.10 2.64 13.62
CA PHE A 73 13.48 2.90 15.00
C PHE A 73 12.64 2.02 15.94
N GLU A 74 13.33 1.29 16.83
CA GLU A 74 12.71 0.54 17.91
C GLU A 74 13.14 1.18 19.24
N GLY A 75 12.33 2.13 19.73
CA GLY A 75 12.70 3.01 20.84
C GLY A 75 13.91 3.88 20.46
N CYS A 76 15.01 3.74 21.19
CA CYS A 76 16.26 4.47 20.90
C CYS A 76 17.22 3.70 19.97
N MET A 77 16.86 2.51 19.48
CA MET A 77 17.73 1.68 18.65
C MET A 77 17.36 1.77 17.17
N LEU A 78 18.32 2.18 16.35
CA LEU A 78 18.21 2.13 14.88
C LEU A 78 18.50 0.70 14.40
N VAL A 79 17.49 0.04 13.86
CA VAL A 79 17.63 -1.28 13.25
C VAL A 79 17.77 -1.09 11.74
N MET A 80 18.99 -1.24 11.24
CA MET A 80 19.22 -1.24 9.80
C MET A 80 19.11 -2.64 9.21
N ARG A 81 19.43 -3.75 9.92
CA ARG A 81 19.53 -5.09 9.32
C ARG A 81 18.29 -5.50 8.49
N ARG A 82 18.47 -5.69 7.17
CA ARG A 82 17.40 -6.05 6.22
C ARG A 82 16.53 -7.23 6.65
N SER A 83 17.12 -8.30 7.17
CA SER A 83 16.36 -9.49 7.62
C SER A 83 15.38 -9.18 8.76
N TRP A 84 15.75 -8.25 9.64
CA TRP A 84 14.89 -7.79 10.73
C TRP A 84 13.81 -6.84 10.25
N VAL A 85 14.18 -5.90 9.38
CA VAL A 85 13.23 -4.99 8.71
C VAL A 85 12.15 -5.80 7.99
N VAL A 86 12.54 -6.76 7.14
CA VAL A 86 11.61 -7.61 6.40
C VAL A 86 10.73 -8.41 7.36
N ARG A 87 11.30 -9.06 8.38
CA ARG A 87 10.50 -9.87 9.33
C ARG A 87 9.48 -9.03 10.11
N HIS A 88 9.88 -7.84 10.54
CA HIS A 88 8.99 -6.91 11.22
C HIS A 88 7.88 -6.43 10.28
N TYR A 89 8.25 -6.04 9.05
CA TYR A 89 7.33 -5.58 8.01
C TYR A 89 6.31 -6.64 7.62
N MET A 90 6.76 -7.89 7.42
CA MET A 90 5.91 -9.03 7.08
C MET A 90 4.83 -9.29 8.11
N ARG A 91 5.12 -9.04 9.40
CA ARG A 91 4.18 -9.27 10.50
C ARG A 91 3.17 -8.13 10.70
N THR A 92 3.53 -6.91 10.32
CA THR A 92 2.77 -5.70 10.67
C THR A 92 2.05 -5.07 9.49
N TRP A 93 2.72 -4.92 8.35
CA TRP A 93 2.23 -4.10 7.22
C TRP A 93 2.05 -4.89 5.92
N MET A 94 2.74 -6.02 5.74
CA MET A 94 2.65 -6.77 4.48
C MET A 94 1.23 -7.23 4.15
N THR A 95 0.44 -7.68 5.14
CA THR A 95 -0.95 -8.10 4.89
C THR A 95 -1.81 -6.95 4.37
N LEU A 96 -1.72 -5.78 5.03
CA LEU A 96 -2.42 -4.57 4.61
C LEU A 96 -1.97 -4.10 3.22
N ASP A 97 -0.67 -4.18 2.96
CA ASP A 97 -0.10 -3.76 1.69
C ASP A 97 -0.47 -4.69 0.54
N VAL A 98 -0.40 -6.00 0.75
CA VAL A 98 -0.84 -7.00 -0.25
C VAL A 98 -2.32 -6.81 -0.55
N ILE A 99 -3.17 -6.70 0.48
CA ILE A 99 -4.60 -6.42 0.29
C ILE A 99 -4.78 -5.09 -0.43
N SER A 100 -3.97 -4.07 -0.17
CA SER A 100 -4.15 -2.79 -0.84
C SER A 100 -3.67 -2.81 -2.29
N THR A 101 -2.64 -3.57 -2.65
CA THR A 101 -1.92 -3.45 -3.94
C THR A 101 -2.45 -4.41 -5.01
N VAL A 102 -3.22 -5.42 -4.62
CA VAL A 102 -3.82 -6.36 -5.57
C VAL A 102 -4.85 -5.62 -6.46
N PRO A 103 -4.83 -5.83 -7.80
CA PRO A 103 -5.80 -5.24 -8.73
C PRO A 103 -7.14 -5.97 -8.64
N TRP A 104 -7.84 -5.78 -7.52
CA TRP A 104 -9.09 -6.45 -7.21
C TRP A 104 -10.21 -6.13 -8.20
N GLU A 105 -10.21 -4.97 -8.83
CA GLU A 105 -11.25 -4.60 -9.81
C GLU A 105 -11.22 -5.56 -11.01
N PHE A 106 -10.02 -5.83 -11.55
CA PHE A 106 -9.82 -6.85 -12.58
C PHE A 106 -10.12 -8.26 -12.07
N LEU A 107 -9.75 -8.58 -10.81
CA LEU A 107 -10.03 -9.91 -10.25
C LEU A 107 -11.54 -10.15 -10.10
N VAL A 108 -12.29 -9.16 -9.61
CA VAL A 108 -13.74 -9.24 -9.43
C VAL A 108 -14.44 -9.34 -10.79
N GLU A 109 -14.05 -8.53 -11.78
CA GLU A 109 -14.60 -8.58 -13.14
C GLU A 109 -14.38 -9.94 -13.82
N ARG A 110 -13.21 -10.55 -13.59
CA ARG A 110 -12.89 -11.89 -14.11
C ARG A 110 -13.69 -12.98 -13.40
N LEU A 111 -13.76 -12.93 -12.07
CA LEU A 111 -14.53 -13.88 -11.28
C LEU A 111 -16.04 -13.76 -11.54
N SER A 112 -16.56 -12.55 -11.75
CA SER A 112 -17.97 -12.34 -12.09
C SER A 112 -18.28 -12.83 -13.51
N SER A 113 -17.39 -12.60 -14.47
CA SER A 113 -17.54 -13.15 -15.84
C SER A 113 -17.62 -14.68 -15.85
N GLU A 114 -16.91 -15.36 -14.95
CA GLU A 114 -17.00 -16.82 -14.78
C GLU A 114 -18.27 -17.25 -13.99
N ALA A 115 -18.69 -16.46 -12.99
CA ALA A 115 -19.84 -16.77 -12.13
C ALA A 115 -21.21 -16.50 -12.79
N VAL A 116 -21.31 -15.59 -13.77
CA VAL A 116 -22.54 -15.31 -14.54
C VAL A 116 -23.02 -16.56 -15.32
N VAL A 117 -22.18 -17.58 -15.51
CA VAL A 117 -22.58 -18.87 -16.07
C VAL A 117 -23.39 -19.73 -15.08
N ALA A 118 -23.40 -19.39 -13.78
CA ALA A 118 -23.94 -20.27 -12.72
C ALA A 118 -25.16 -19.73 -11.93
N ASP A 119 -25.32 -18.42 -11.67
CA ASP A 119 -26.51 -17.92 -10.94
C ASP A 119 -26.77 -16.42 -11.11
N GLY A 120 -28.04 -16.03 -11.32
CA GLY A 120 -28.51 -14.70 -11.73
C GLY A 120 -28.59 -13.63 -10.64
N GLY A 121 -27.59 -13.53 -9.76
CA GLY A 121 -27.58 -12.62 -8.60
C GLY A 121 -26.84 -11.29 -8.81
N THR A 122 -27.38 -10.37 -9.61
CA THR A 122 -26.78 -9.05 -9.92
C THR A 122 -26.55 -8.10 -8.73
N GLY A 123 -27.12 -8.37 -7.54
CA GLY A 123 -26.96 -7.52 -6.35
C GLY A 123 -25.66 -7.73 -5.56
N SER A 124 -25.00 -8.88 -5.70
CA SER A 124 -23.78 -9.21 -4.93
C SER A 124 -22.53 -8.51 -5.49
N GLU A 125 -22.49 -8.34 -6.82
CA GLU A 125 -21.32 -7.83 -7.55
C GLU A 125 -20.99 -6.38 -7.20
N ALA A 126 -22.00 -5.51 -7.19
CA ALA A 126 -21.84 -4.11 -6.80
C ALA A 126 -21.37 -3.99 -5.34
N THR A 127 -21.82 -4.89 -4.46
CA THR A 127 -21.40 -4.93 -3.06
C THR A 127 -19.95 -5.37 -2.92
N MET A 128 -19.52 -6.38 -3.69
CA MET A 128 -18.15 -6.89 -3.67
C MET A 128 -17.16 -5.86 -4.22
N LEU A 129 -17.50 -5.18 -5.32
CA LEU A 129 -16.72 -4.05 -5.85
C LEU A 129 -16.60 -2.89 -4.86
N ARG A 130 -17.67 -2.60 -4.10
CA ARG A 130 -17.65 -1.60 -3.02
C ARG A 130 -16.69 -1.98 -1.91
N ILE A 131 -16.78 -3.20 -1.40
CA ILE A 131 -15.88 -3.71 -0.34
C ILE A 131 -14.42 -3.66 -0.80
N VAL A 132 -14.15 -4.08 -2.04
CA VAL A 132 -12.83 -4.05 -2.66
C VAL A 132 -12.25 -2.64 -2.73
N LYS A 133 -13.03 -1.68 -3.22
CA LYS A 133 -12.60 -0.27 -3.32
C LYS A 133 -12.42 0.36 -1.94
N LEU A 134 -13.24 -0.01 -0.95
CA LEU A 134 -13.04 0.36 0.45
C LEU A 134 -11.77 -0.27 1.04
N GLY A 135 -11.37 -1.46 0.60
CA GLY A 135 -10.09 -2.09 0.93
C GLY A 135 -8.88 -1.24 0.52
N LYS A 136 -9.01 -0.43 -0.54
CA LYS A 136 -7.97 0.56 -0.91
C LYS A 136 -7.86 1.69 0.11
N LEU A 137 -8.89 1.98 0.92
CA LEU A 137 -8.79 2.99 1.99
C LEU A 137 -7.93 2.52 3.16
N VAL A 138 -7.65 1.23 3.29
CA VAL A 138 -6.67 0.70 4.26
C VAL A 138 -5.30 1.35 4.07
N ARG A 139 -4.98 1.81 2.85
CA ARG A 139 -3.77 2.57 2.52
C ARG A 139 -3.64 3.84 3.37
N VAL A 140 -4.75 4.47 3.78
CA VAL A 140 -4.77 5.66 4.65
C VAL A 140 -4.23 5.35 6.05
N LEU A 141 -4.32 4.10 6.51
CA LEU A 141 -3.70 3.71 7.79
C LEU A 141 -2.17 3.81 7.76
N ARG A 142 -1.54 3.85 6.57
CA ARG A 142 -0.11 4.15 6.45
C ARG A 142 0.24 5.56 6.95
N LEU A 143 -0.71 6.49 6.95
CA LEU A 143 -0.51 7.83 7.52
C LEU A 143 -0.23 7.78 9.02
N LEU A 144 -0.86 6.83 9.73
CA LEU A 144 -0.59 6.61 11.15
C LEU A 144 0.84 6.12 11.38
N ARG A 145 1.42 5.41 10.43
CA ARG A 145 2.82 4.97 10.48
C ARG A 145 3.77 6.15 10.39
N LEU A 146 3.51 7.09 9.49
CA LEU A 146 4.29 8.32 9.35
C LEU A 146 4.13 9.23 10.57
N ALA A 147 2.92 9.31 11.12
CA ALA A 147 2.63 10.10 12.32
C ALA A 147 3.30 9.53 13.59
N LYS A 148 3.48 8.20 13.67
CA LYS A 148 4.13 7.52 14.81
C LYS A 148 5.67 7.53 14.74
N ILE A 149 6.25 8.18 13.74
CA ILE A 149 7.72 8.30 13.54
C ILE A 149 8.30 9.59 14.17
N ASN A 150 7.49 10.37 14.89
CA ASN A 150 7.96 11.43 15.78
C ASN A 150 7.89 11.03 17.25
#